data_AF-A0AB39BFR8-F1
#
_entry.id   AF-A0AB39BFR8-F1
#
_cell.length_a   1.000
_cell.length_b   1.000
_cell.length_c   1.000
_cell.angle_alpha   90.00
_cell.angle_beta   90.00
_cell.angle_gamma   90.00
#
_symmetry.space_group_name_H-M   'P 1'
#
loop_
_entity.id
_entity.type
_entity.pdbx_description
1 polymer ?
#
loop_
_entity_poly.entity_id
_entity_poly.type
_entity_poly.pdbx_seq_one_letter_code
_entity_poly.pdbx_strand_id
1 'polypeptide(L)'
;MTPDDALRLHFPRGQASLEVLRAEAADELDTIVHERLLAGEDPWEFMEELPSVDELVVYLLRADTITEDGGRAPTPARDYRVLRQIALDHPALTRTVWRIIGSTGAQGGPGLGSGGSHRKAP
;
A
#
# COMPACT_ATOMS: atom_id res chain seq x y z
N MET A 1 29.47 -4.42 7.56
CA MET A 1 28.36 -4.96 6.75
C MET A 1 28.21 -6.41 7.14
N THR A 2 27.29 -6.67 8.07
CA THR A 2 27.04 -8.02 8.60
C THR A 2 26.15 -8.80 7.62
N PRO A 3 26.14 -10.15 7.66
CA PRO A 3 25.22 -10.95 6.84
C PRO A 3 23.73 -10.63 7.09
N ASP A 4 23.42 -10.01 8.23
CA ASP A 4 22.07 -9.59 8.63
C ASP A 4 21.59 -8.33 7.86
N ASP A 5 22.52 -7.48 7.42
CA ASP A 5 22.21 -6.28 6.62
C ASP A 5 21.69 -6.63 5.22
N ALA A 6 22.02 -7.82 4.69
CA ALA A 6 21.55 -8.27 3.38
C ALA A 6 20.07 -8.68 3.36
N LEU A 7 19.42 -8.78 4.53
CA LEU A 7 18.00 -9.10 4.67
C LEU A 7 17.13 -7.88 5.00
N ARG A 8 17.73 -6.73 5.33
CA ARG A 8 16.99 -5.49 5.41
C ARG A 8 16.66 -5.04 4.00
N LEU A 9 15.38 -5.06 3.65
CA LEU A 9 14.91 -4.35 2.48
C LEU A 9 15.31 -2.89 2.67
N HIS A 10 16.11 -2.37 1.75
CA HIS A 10 16.47 -0.98 1.78
C HIS A 10 15.22 -0.18 1.39
N PHE A 11 14.92 0.86 2.15
CA PHE A 11 13.92 1.85 1.81
C PHE A 11 14.67 3.17 1.74
N PRO A 12 14.76 3.84 0.58
CA PRO A 12 15.37 5.16 0.45
C PRO A 12 14.81 6.15 1.50
N ARG A 13 13.50 6.10 1.73
CA ARG A 13 12.80 6.89 2.76
C ARG A 13 12.73 6.23 4.14
N GLY A 14 13.01 4.93 4.29
CA GLY A 14 12.89 4.24 5.60
C GLY A 14 13.99 4.58 6.60
N GLN A 15 15.01 5.33 6.19
CA GLN A 15 15.98 5.93 7.11
C GLN A 15 15.49 7.26 7.70
N ALA A 16 14.41 7.86 7.16
CA ALA A 16 13.81 9.06 7.71
C ALA A 16 13.04 8.75 8.99
N SER A 17 12.91 9.74 9.86
CA SER A 17 12.06 9.61 11.06
C SER A 17 10.59 9.49 10.65
N LEU A 18 9.80 8.77 11.44
CA LEU A 18 8.36 8.63 11.18
C LEU A 18 7.62 9.97 11.20
N GLU A 19 8.08 10.94 11.97
CA GLU A 19 7.52 12.29 11.99
C GLU A 19 7.68 12.99 10.63
N VAL A 20 8.89 12.90 10.05
CA VAL A 20 9.16 13.44 8.71
C VAL A 20 8.31 12.75 7.66
N LEU A 21 8.23 11.41 7.69
CA LEU A 21 7.40 10.65 6.76
C LEU A 21 5.92 11.05 6.83
N ARG A 22 5.42 11.31 8.04
CA ARG A 22 4.03 11.77 8.24
C ARG A 22 3.81 13.18 7.74
N ALA A 23 4.78 14.07 7.92
CA ALA A 23 4.70 15.42 7.36
C ALA A 23 4.67 15.38 5.83
N GLU A 24 5.59 14.64 5.21
CA GLU A 24 5.62 14.46 3.75
C GLU A 24 4.32 13.85 3.21
N ALA A 25 3.79 12.82 3.88
CA ALA A 25 2.52 12.21 3.47
C ALA A 25 1.31 13.15 3.67
N ALA A 26 1.33 14.01 4.68
CA ALA A 26 0.28 15.00 4.87
C ALA A 26 0.30 16.06 3.75
N ASP A 27 1.49 16.53 3.36
CA ASP A 27 1.67 17.48 2.26
C ASP A 27 1.26 16.86 0.90
N GLU A 28 1.58 15.59 0.68
CA GLU A 28 1.14 14.85 -0.50
C GLU A 28 -0.39 14.69 -0.54
N LEU A 29 -1.04 14.38 0.59
CA LEU A 29 -2.51 14.31 0.67
C LEU A 29 -3.15 15.66 0.35
N ASP A 30 -2.60 16.76 0.86
CA ASP A 30 -3.10 18.11 0.54
C ASP A 30 -2.99 18.41 -0.96
N THR A 31 -1.89 17.98 -1.58
CA THR A 31 -1.69 18.09 -3.03
C THR A 31 -2.75 17.29 -3.80
N ILE A 32 -3.01 16.04 -3.43
CA ILE A 32 -4.05 15.20 -4.04
C ILE A 32 -5.44 15.84 -3.90
N VAL A 33 -5.77 16.34 -2.70
CA VAL A 33 -7.03 17.05 -2.46
C VAL A 33 -7.14 18.27 -3.38
N HIS A 34 -6.07 19.07 -3.46
CA HIS A 34 -6.04 20.25 -4.31
C HIS A 34 -6.25 19.93 -5.79
N GLU A 35 -5.59 18.87 -6.30
CA GLU A 35 -5.75 18.43 -7.68
C GLU A 35 -7.18 17.97 -8.00
N ARG A 36 -7.80 17.17 -7.11
CA ARG A 36 -9.20 16.71 -7.28
C ARG A 36 -10.20 17.88 -7.25
N LEU A 37 -9.96 18.87 -6.37
CA LEU A 37 -10.74 20.11 -6.35
C LEU A 37 -10.62 20.90 -7.67
N LEU A 38 -9.41 21.04 -8.21
CA LEU A 38 -9.19 21.69 -9.50
C LEU A 38 -9.82 20.92 -10.67
N ALA A 39 -9.90 19.60 -10.57
CA ALA A 39 -10.60 18.74 -11.53
C ALA A 39 -12.13 18.84 -11.43
N GLY A 40 -12.66 19.51 -10.40
CA GLY A 40 -14.09 19.71 -10.17
C GLY A 40 -14.80 18.50 -9.54
N GLU A 41 -14.06 17.60 -8.89
CA GLU A 41 -14.64 16.49 -8.12
C GLU A 41 -15.38 17.02 -6.87
N ASP A 42 -16.46 16.36 -6.44
CA ASP A 42 -17.19 16.71 -5.22
C ASP A 42 -16.39 16.27 -3.98
N PRO A 43 -15.99 17.20 -3.10
CA PRO A 43 -15.29 16.86 -1.86
C PRO A 43 -16.00 15.83 -1.01
N TRP A 44 -17.33 15.87 -0.95
CA TRP A 44 -18.06 14.90 -0.12
C TRP A 44 -17.97 13.48 -0.66
N GLU A 45 -17.79 13.30 -1.97
CA GLU A 45 -17.61 11.99 -2.57
C GLU A 45 -16.18 11.49 -2.38
N PHE A 46 -15.16 12.30 -2.73
CA PHE A 46 -13.79 11.78 -2.79
C PHE A 46 -13.06 11.75 -1.43
N MET A 47 -13.50 12.55 -0.44
CA MET A 47 -12.83 12.59 0.87
C MET A 47 -12.90 11.25 1.61
N GLU A 48 -13.94 10.44 1.39
CA GLU A 48 -14.07 9.10 1.98
C GLU A 48 -13.13 8.06 1.34
N GLU A 49 -12.60 8.36 0.14
CA GLU A 49 -11.67 7.48 -0.59
C GLU A 49 -10.21 7.71 -0.20
N LEU A 50 -9.90 8.85 0.41
CA LEU A 50 -8.52 9.22 0.73
C LEU A 50 -7.94 8.28 1.80
N PRO A 51 -6.69 7.83 1.63
CA PRO A 51 -6.02 7.09 2.68
C PRO A 51 -5.72 8.01 3.87
N SER A 52 -5.66 7.43 5.06
CA SER A 52 -5.08 8.14 6.20
C SER A 52 -3.58 8.42 5.97
N VAL A 53 -3.01 9.40 6.69
CA VAL A 53 -1.57 9.73 6.62
C VAL A 53 -0.70 8.48 6.84
N ASP A 54 -1.01 7.67 7.85
CA ASP A 54 -0.26 6.44 8.14
C ASP A 54 -0.39 5.40 7.01
N GLU A 55 -1.53 5.34 6.32
CA GLU A 55 -1.71 4.44 5.16
C GLU A 55 -0.90 4.94 3.97
N LEU A 56 -0.90 6.25 3.70
CA LEU A 56 -0.09 6.83 2.64
C LEU A 56 1.40 6.65 2.90
N VAL A 57 1.87 6.81 4.14
CA VAL A 57 3.27 6.50 4.51
C VAL A 57 3.63 5.05 4.15
N VAL A 58 2.77 4.09 4.47
CA VAL A 58 2.99 2.68 4.11
C VAL A 58 3.02 2.49 2.61
N TYR A 59 2.13 3.15 1.86
CA TYR A 59 2.11 3.07 0.40
C TYR A 59 3.36 3.66 -0.25
N LEU A 60 3.85 4.80 0.24
CA LEU A 60 5.07 5.44 -0.27
C LEU A 60 6.31 4.58 0.00
N LEU A 61 6.48 4.07 1.23
CA LEU A 61 7.58 3.16 1.56
C LEU A 61 7.54 1.89 0.69
N ARG A 62 6.35 1.31 0.50
CA ARG A 62 6.16 0.15 -0.39
C ARG A 62 6.50 0.47 -1.84
N ALA A 63 6.10 1.64 -2.34
CA ALA A 63 6.35 2.08 -3.72
C ALA A 63 7.85 2.27 -3.99
N ASP A 64 8.62 2.72 -3.00
CA ASP A 64 10.08 2.84 -3.13
C ASP A 64 10.73 1.48 -3.36
N THR A 65 10.29 0.43 -2.65
CA THR A 65 10.81 -0.94 -2.84
C THR A 65 10.44 -1.55 -4.19
N ILE A 66 9.35 -1.07 -4.82
CA ILE A 66 8.96 -1.46 -6.17
C ILE A 66 9.85 -0.72 -7.19
N THR A 67 10.09 0.57 -6.96
CA THR A 67 10.94 1.40 -7.82
C THR A 67 12.38 0.90 -7.84
N GLU A 68 12.94 0.53 -6.68
CA GLU A 68 14.27 -0.10 -6.57
C GLU A 68 14.36 -1.45 -7.29
N ASP A 69 13.25 -2.19 -7.43
CA ASP A 69 13.15 -3.47 -8.17
C ASP A 69 12.86 -3.27 -9.66
N GLY A 70 13.18 -2.09 -10.22
CA GLY A 70 12.98 -1.76 -11.62
C GLY A 70 11.51 -1.59 -12.01
N GLY A 71 10.64 -1.26 -11.05
CA GLY A 71 9.21 -1.06 -11.28
C GLY A 71 8.40 -2.35 -11.43
N ARG A 72 9.00 -3.52 -11.14
CA ARG A 72 8.30 -4.79 -11.25
C ARG A 72 7.28 -4.95 -10.13
N ALA A 73 6.03 -5.24 -10.51
CA ALA A 73 4.98 -5.55 -9.55
C ALA A 73 5.43 -6.73 -8.64
N PRO A 74 5.36 -6.58 -7.30
CA PRO A 74 5.80 -7.60 -6.38
C PRO A 74 4.85 -8.80 -6.40
N THR A 75 5.40 -10.00 -6.25
CA THR A 75 4.58 -11.19 -5.98
C THR A 75 3.90 -11.06 -4.60
N PRO A 76 2.75 -11.71 -4.34
CA PRO A 76 2.10 -11.63 -3.03
C PRO A 76 3.02 -11.97 -1.85
N ALA A 77 3.91 -12.96 -2.03
CA ALA A 77 4.88 -13.34 -1.01
C ALA A 77 5.97 -12.27 -0.79
N ARG A 78 6.40 -11.56 -1.84
CA ARG A 78 7.34 -10.43 -1.72
C ARG A 78 6.65 -9.25 -1.05
N ASP A 79 5.43 -8.94 -1.48
CA ASP A 79 4.62 -7.84 -0.94
C ASP A 79 4.38 -7.98 0.56
N TYR A 80 4.01 -9.19 1.01
CA TYR A 80 3.87 -9.51 2.43
C TYR A 80 5.17 -9.26 3.22
N ARG A 81 6.34 -9.62 2.65
CA ARG A 81 7.64 -9.39 3.31
C ARG A 81 7.97 -7.91 3.40
N VAL A 82 7.69 -7.13 2.35
CA VAL A 82 7.86 -5.66 2.34
C VAL A 82 7.02 -5.03 3.44
N LEU A 83 5.72 -5.33 3.47
CA LEU A 83 4.81 -4.79 4.48
C LEU A 83 5.23 -5.19 5.90
N ARG A 84 5.62 -6.45 6.11
CA ARG A 84 6.12 -6.90 7.43
C ARG A 84 7.39 -6.16 7.84
N GLN A 85 8.29 -5.88 6.90
CA GLN A 85 9.52 -5.15 7.19
C GLN A 85 9.22 -3.70 7.61
N ILE A 86 8.30 -3.01 6.93
CA ILE A 86 7.83 -1.66 7.31
C ILE A 86 7.34 -1.63 8.77
N ALA A 87 6.58 -2.64 9.20
CA ALA A 87 6.11 -2.71 10.59
C ALA A 87 7.24 -2.91 11.61
N LEU A 88 8.33 -3.59 11.23
CA LEU A 88 9.50 -3.77 12.09
C LEU A 88 10.32 -2.48 12.19
N ASP A 89 10.50 -1.77 11.08
CA ASP A 89 11.29 -0.53 11.03
C ASP A 89 10.54 0.66 11.64
N HIS A 90 9.21 0.66 11.55
CA HIS A 90 8.34 1.69 12.11
C HIS A 90 7.22 1.06 12.98
N PRO A 91 7.50 0.69 14.25
CA PRO A 91 6.55 -0.02 15.10
C PRO A 91 5.18 0.68 15.27
N ALA A 92 5.14 2.01 15.24
CA ALA A 92 3.90 2.78 15.33
C ALA A 92 2.95 2.56 14.13
N LEU A 93 3.44 2.10 12.97
CA LEU A 93 2.63 1.78 11.79
C LEU A 93 2.09 0.34 11.79
N THR A 94 2.48 -0.50 12.76
CA THR A 94 2.14 -1.94 12.80
C THR A 94 0.65 -2.20 12.58
N ARG A 95 -0.23 -1.46 13.27
CA ARG A 95 -1.69 -1.65 13.14
C ARG A 95 -2.18 -1.37 11.72
N THR A 96 -1.67 -0.29 11.11
CA THR A 96 -2.02 0.12 9.76
C THR A 96 -1.54 -0.90 8.73
N VAL A 97 -0.30 -1.38 8.87
CA VAL A 97 0.26 -2.44 8.01
C VAL A 97 -0.61 -3.70 8.04
N TRP A 98 -1.00 -4.18 9.23
CA TRP A 98 -1.85 -5.38 9.33
C TRP A 98 -3.24 -5.20 8.73
N ARG A 99 -3.81 -3.98 8.80
CA ARG A 99 -5.07 -3.66 8.11
C ARG A 99 -4.92 -3.79 6.59
N ILE A 100 -3.84 -3.25 6.03
CA ILE A 100 -3.54 -3.31 4.58
C ILE A 100 -3.29 -4.75 4.11
N ILE A 101 -2.58 -5.56 4.91
CA ILE A 101 -2.39 -7.00 4.62
C ILE A 101 -3.74 -7.72 4.58
N GLY A 102 -4.62 -7.44 5.55
CA GLY A 102 -5.96 -8.04 5.63
C GLY A 102 -6.87 -7.66 4.46
N SER A 103 -6.85 -6.39 4.03
CA SER A 103 -7.67 -5.91 2.91
C SER A 103 -7.19 -6.45 1.55
N THR A 104 -5.88 -6.58 1.36
CA THR A 104 -5.31 -7.12 0.11
C THR A 104 -5.57 -8.62 -0.03
N GLY A 105 -5.51 -9.37 1.07
CA GLY A 105 -5.87 -10.80 1.09
C GLY A 105 -7.34 -11.08 0.78
N ALA A 106 -8.25 -10.17 1.15
CA ALA A 106 -9.69 -10.28 0.86
C ALA A 106 -10.02 -10.14 -0.63
N GLN A 107 -9.21 -9.39 -1.39
CA GLN A 107 -9.38 -9.18 -2.84
C GLN A 107 -8.90 -10.40 -3.68
N GLY A 108 -8.21 -11.37 -3.07
CA GLY A 108 -7.55 -12.51 -3.74
C GLY A 108 -8.16 -13.90 -3.48
N GLY A 109 -9.37 -14.00 -2.92
CA GLY A 109 -10.09 -15.27 -2.68
C GLY A 109 -10.81 -15.81 -3.92
N PRO A 110 -10.97 -17.14 -4.08
CA PRO A 110 -11.25 -17.77 -5.37
C PRO A 110 -12.63 -17.39 -5.91
N GLY A 111 -12.66 -17.00 -7.18
CA GLY A 111 -13.88 -16.93 -7.97
C GLY A 111 -14.60 -18.27 -7.90
N LEU A 112 -15.67 -18.33 -7.12
CA LEU A 112 -16.64 -19.40 -7.18
C LEU A 112 -17.37 -19.29 -8.53
N GLY A 113 -16.85 -20.02 -9.51
CA GLY A 113 -17.59 -20.38 -10.71
C GLY A 113 -18.83 -21.16 -10.30
N SER A 114 -20.00 -20.52 -10.38
CA SER A 114 -21.27 -21.23 -10.41
C SER A 114 -21.62 -21.48 -11.87
N GLY A 115 -21.45 -22.73 -12.29
CA GLY A 115 -21.73 -23.20 -13.64
C GLY A 115 -23.20 -23.08 -14.00
N GLY A 116 -23.48 -22.36 -15.08
CA GLY A 116 -24.75 -22.42 -15.82
C GLY A 116 -24.61 -23.37 -16.99
N SER A 117 -24.68 -24.69 -16.75
CA SER A 117 -24.89 -25.67 -17.82
C SER A 117 -26.37 -25.68 -18.20
N HIS A 118 -26.74 -24.86 -19.19
CA HIS A 118 -28.01 -25.05 -19.92
C HIS A 118 -27.71 -25.51 -21.34
N ARG A 119 -27.50 -26.82 -21.48
CA ARG A 119 -27.83 -27.51 -22.73
C ARG A 119 -29.05 -28.39 -22.49
N LYS A 120 -30.17 -28.01 -23.10
CA LYS A 120 -31.02 -28.95 -23.82
C LYS A 120 -31.96 -28.21 -24.77
N ALA A 121 -31.65 -28.31 -26.07
CA ALA A 121 -32.64 -28.20 -27.12
C ALA A 121 -33.27 -29.58 -27.33
N PRO A 122 -34.57 -29.63 -27.65
CA PRO A 122 -35.02 -30.38 -28.81
C PRO A 122 -35.55 -29.45 -29.92
#